data_AF-A0A3A8L3H6-F1
#
_entry.id   AF-A0A3A8L3H6-F1
#
_cell.length_a   1.000
_cell.length_b   1.000
_cell.length_c   1.000
_cell.angle_alpha   90.00
_cell.angle_beta   90.00
_cell.angle_gamma   90.00
#
_symmetry.space_group_name_H-M   'P 1'
#
loop_
_entity.id
_entity.type
_entity.pdbx_description
1 polymer ?
#
loop_
_entity_poly.entity_id
_entity_poly.type
_entity_poly.pdbx_seq_one_letter_code
_entity_poly.pdbx_strand_id
1 'polypeptide(L)'
;MNKFARVVCLGSALVVSACGGPEQMEGEAIAQQEAAFVIPSTASSQGCSFTLNATQITTAPPSWNITLTRTGGASCAYPTGDSVVLGTSNGSEPKVSLAGNALGLAAAFTMKGTFSGSSPIALGLRHVDPTNLTTVRSADIRGDYPYGQITSGGVSIQADGTTLKVSGSKSGTLQGMGGTYYTATFLDFFTSTTAPTYQTF
;
A
#
# COMPACT_ATOMS: atom_id res chain seq x y z
N MET A 1 -69.76 -6.72 -2.27
CA MET A 1 -70.09 -6.96 -3.69
C MET A 1 -69.50 -5.76 -4.44
N ASN A 2 -68.47 -5.85 -5.29
CA ASN A 2 -68.17 -6.82 -6.34
C ASN A 2 -66.66 -7.03 -6.55
N LYS A 3 -66.36 -8.22 -7.02
CA LYS A 3 -65.07 -8.82 -7.36
C LYS A 3 -64.60 -8.36 -8.75
N PHE A 4 -63.31 -8.10 -8.94
CA PHE A 4 -62.57 -8.29 -10.21
C PHE A 4 -61.10 -8.54 -9.84
N ALA A 5 -60.64 -9.80 -9.82
CA ALA A 5 -60.12 -10.61 -10.92
C ALA A 5 -58.61 -10.37 -11.17
N ARG A 6 -57.83 -11.43 -10.94
CA ARG A 6 -56.37 -11.52 -11.11
C ARG A 6 -55.97 -11.41 -12.58
N VAL A 7 -54.84 -10.77 -12.85
CA VAL A 7 -53.97 -11.13 -13.97
C VAL A 7 -52.55 -11.30 -13.44
N VAL A 8 -52.07 -12.52 -13.57
CA VAL A 8 -50.70 -12.95 -13.35
C VAL A 8 -49.93 -12.70 -14.65
N CYS A 9 -48.87 -11.91 -14.60
CA CYS A 9 -47.84 -11.91 -15.65
C CYS A 9 -46.54 -12.39 -15.01
N LEU A 10 -46.28 -13.70 -15.12
CA LEU A 10 -44.92 -14.24 -15.00
C LEU A 10 -44.15 -13.81 -16.25
N GLY A 11 -43.36 -12.74 -16.12
CA GLY A 11 -42.32 -12.37 -17.07
C GLY A 11 -40.97 -12.87 -16.55
N SER A 12 -40.62 -14.11 -16.88
CA SER A 12 -39.28 -14.65 -16.68
C SER A 12 -38.33 -13.98 -17.68
N ALA A 13 -37.69 -12.88 -17.28
CA ALA A 13 -36.50 -12.38 -17.97
C ALA A 13 -35.27 -12.97 -17.28
N LEU A 14 -34.85 -14.14 -17.76
CA LEU A 14 -33.47 -14.61 -17.62
C LEU A 14 -32.57 -13.64 -18.38
N VAL A 15 -32.13 -12.58 -17.72
CA VAL A 15 -30.97 -11.82 -18.21
C VAL A 15 -29.76 -12.47 -17.57
N VAL A 16 -29.14 -13.37 -18.32
CA VAL A 16 -27.79 -13.84 -18.08
C VAL A 16 -26.86 -12.64 -18.25
N SER A 17 -26.57 -11.91 -17.17
CA SER A 17 -25.39 -11.04 -17.13
C SER A 17 -24.17 -11.91 -16.82
N ALA A 18 -23.67 -12.57 -17.86
CA ALA A 18 -22.35 -13.17 -17.85
C ALA A 18 -21.28 -12.07 -17.88
N CYS A 19 -20.22 -12.28 -17.08
CA CYS A 19 -18.92 -11.60 -17.12
C CYS A 19 -18.88 -10.08 -16.85
N GLY A 20 -19.15 -9.71 -15.60
CA GLY A 20 -18.56 -8.53 -14.97
C GLY A 20 -18.09 -8.94 -13.59
N GLY A 21 -16.90 -9.55 -13.50
CA GLY A 21 -16.33 -9.99 -12.23
C GLY A 21 -16.00 -8.79 -11.31
N PRO A 22 -15.57 -9.06 -10.07
CA PRO A 22 -15.21 -8.01 -9.08
C PRO A 22 -14.06 -7.09 -9.53
N GLU A 23 -13.40 -7.37 -10.65
CA GLU A 23 -12.24 -6.65 -11.19
C GLU A 23 -12.48 -5.15 -11.36
N GLN A 24 -13.66 -4.71 -11.83
CA GLN A 24 -13.96 -3.28 -11.94
C GLN A 24 -14.10 -2.60 -10.57
N MET A 25 -14.74 -3.27 -9.60
CA MET A 25 -14.93 -2.73 -8.25
C MET A 25 -13.61 -2.63 -7.48
N GLU A 26 -12.72 -3.61 -7.61
CA GLU A 26 -11.43 -3.62 -6.91
C GLU A 26 -10.46 -2.57 -7.48
N GLY A 27 -10.42 -2.41 -8.81
CA GLY A 27 -9.65 -1.35 -9.46
C GLY A 27 -10.11 0.06 -9.07
N GLU A 28 -11.42 0.29 -9.04
CA GLU A 28 -12.01 1.58 -8.61
C GLU A 28 -11.70 1.90 -7.14
N ALA A 29 -11.82 0.91 -6.25
CA ALA A 29 -11.51 1.08 -4.83
C ALA A 29 -10.02 1.46 -4.62
N ILE A 30 -9.12 0.86 -5.39
CA ILE A 30 -7.68 1.17 -5.31
C ILE A 30 -7.39 2.55 -5.90
N ALA A 31 -8.04 2.93 -7.01
CA ALA A 31 -7.91 4.28 -7.54
C ALA A 31 -8.37 5.34 -6.53
N GLN A 32 -9.45 5.09 -5.79
CA GLN A 32 -9.90 5.96 -4.70
C GLN A 32 -8.91 5.99 -3.54
N GLN A 33 -8.34 4.85 -3.16
CA GLN A 33 -7.28 4.78 -2.15
C GLN A 33 -6.05 5.58 -2.58
N GLU A 34 -5.69 5.57 -3.87
CA GLU A 34 -4.58 6.38 -4.37
C GLU A 34 -4.83 7.88 -4.28
N ALA A 35 -6.06 8.32 -4.55
CA ALA A 35 -6.43 9.71 -4.36
C ALA A 35 -6.37 10.14 -2.88
N ALA A 36 -6.42 9.19 -1.96
CA ALA A 36 -6.35 9.40 -0.52
C ALA A 36 -4.93 9.31 0.06
N PHE A 37 -3.87 9.20 -0.76
CA PHE A 37 -2.50 9.32 -0.24
C PHE A 37 -2.29 10.71 0.37
N VAL A 38 -2.12 10.76 1.69
CA VAL A 38 -1.81 11.98 2.45
C VAL A 38 -0.33 11.97 2.83
N ILE A 39 0.33 13.12 2.68
CA ILE A 39 1.66 13.38 3.22
C ILE A 39 1.52 14.46 4.29
N PRO A 40 1.89 14.21 5.57
CA PRO A 40 2.39 12.95 6.11
C PRO A 40 1.37 11.80 6.16
N SER A 41 1.84 10.56 6.09
CA SER A 41 1.06 9.38 6.50
C SER A 41 1.30 9.10 7.98
N THR A 42 0.24 8.81 8.75
CA THR A 42 0.34 8.58 10.20
C THR A 42 -0.16 7.20 10.58
N ALA A 43 0.38 6.64 11.67
CA ALA A 43 -0.07 5.40 12.27
C ALA A 43 0.27 5.36 13.76
N SER A 44 -0.34 4.43 14.49
CA SER A 44 0.00 4.16 15.89
C SER A 44 0.48 2.72 16.08
N SER A 45 1.39 2.53 17.02
CA SER A 45 1.94 1.23 17.40
C SER A 45 2.42 1.28 18.84
N GLN A 46 2.06 0.27 19.64
CA GLN A 46 2.48 0.14 21.04
C GLN A 46 2.27 1.42 21.89
N GLY A 47 1.13 2.10 21.70
CA GLY A 47 0.79 3.33 22.43
C GLY A 47 1.49 4.60 21.93
N CYS A 48 2.40 4.49 20.95
CA CYS A 48 3.06 5.59 20.29
C CYS A 48 2.39 5.95 18.95
N SER A 49 2.51 7.21 18.56
CA SER A 49 2.12 7.77 17.26
C SER A 49 3.36 8.02 16.41
N PHE A 50 3.23 7.77 15.12
CA PHE A 50 4.31 7.85 14.15
C PHE A 50 3.85 8.56 12.89
N THR A 51 4.80 9.22 12.25
CA THR A 51 4.61 10.01 11.04
C THR A 51 5.65 9.60 10.02
N LEU A 52 5.21 9.22 8.83
CA LEU A 52 6.05 8.92 7.68
C LEU A 52 5.96 10.08 6.69
N ASN A 53 7.11 10.66 6.36
CA ASN A 53 7.24 11.83 5.51
C ASN A 53 8.24 11.61 4.37
N ALA A 54 8.04 12.37 3.30
CA ALA A 54 8.97 12.51 2.20
C ALA A 54 9.55 13.93 2.21
N THR A 55 10.81 14.08 2.60
CA THR A 55 11.47 15.40 2.67
C THR A 55 12.44 15.54 1.53
N GLN A 56 12.24 16.55 0.68
CA GLN A 56 13.18 16.86 -0.39
C GLN A 56 14.53 17.31 0.19
N ILE A 57 15.62 16.67 -0.25
CA ILE A 57 16.99 16.93 0.21
C ILE A 57 17.84 17.65 -0.84
N THR A 58 17.50 17.52 -2.12
CA THR A 58 18.13 18.25 -3.22
C THR A 58 17.05 18.77 -4.16
N THR A 59 17.29 19.92 -4.79
CA THR A 59 16.35 20.55 -5.73
C THR A 59 16.65 20.20 -7.19
N ALA A 60 17.92 20.04 -7.56
CA ALA A 60 18.34 19.74 -8.94
C ALA A 60 19.64 18.88 -8.99
N PRO A 61 19.57 17.61 -9.45
CA PRO A 61 18.34 16.84 -9.64
C PRO A 61 17.67 16.57 -8.28
N PRO A 62 16.34 16.42 -8.24
CA PRO A 62 15.64 16.34 -6.98
C PRO A 62 15.74 14.95 -6.35
N SER A 63 15.93 14.90 -5.04
CA SER A 63 15.96 13.68 -4.24
C SER A 63 15.18 13.88 -2.95
N TRP A 64 14.61 12.81 -2.41
CA TRP A 64 13.79 12.83 -1.20
C TRP A 64 14.23 11.75 -0.24
N ASN A 65 14.36 12.09 1.04
CA ASN A 65 14.49 11.10 2.11
C ASN A 65 13.09 10.75 2.63
N ILE A 66 12.87 9.44 2.79
CA ILE A 66 11.67 8.91 3.42
C ILE A 66 11.99 8.74 4.91
N THR A 67 11.42 9.60 5.74
CA THR A 67 11.73 9.68 7.17
C THR A 67 10.54 9.24 8.00
N LEU A 68 10.76 8.30 8.91
CA LEU A 68 9.81 7.91 9.94
C LEU A 68 10.19 8.62 11.24
N THR A 69 9.23 9.31 11.84
CA THR A 69 9.40 10.04 13.10
C THR A 69 8.40 9.53 14.13
N ARG A 70 8.85 9.28 15.36
CA ARG A 70 7.95 9.07 16.51
C ARG A 70 7.46 10.43 17.00
N THR A 71 6.16 10.68 16.92
CA THR A 71 5.55 11.99 17.21
C THR A 71 4.84 12.08 18.56
N GLY A 72 4.81 11.00 19.33
CA GLY A 72 4.32 11.00 20.71
C GLY A 72 3.36 9.85 20.95
N GLY A 73 2.23 10.11 21.61
CA GLY A 73 1.19 9.13 21.94
C GLY A 73 0.90 9.10 23.44
N ALA A 74 -0.37 8.95 23.81
CA ALA A 74 -0.83 9.07 25.19
C ALA A 74 -0.23 8.03 26.15
N SER A 75 0.23 6.89 25.61
CA SER A 75 0.83 5.79 26.36
C SER A 75 2.23 5.44 25.85
N CYS A 76 2.87 6.38 25.14
CA CYS A 76 4.17 6.14 24.55
C CYS A 76 5.26 6.18 25.61
N ALA A 77 5.93 5.05 25.83
CA ALA A 77 7.02 4.95 26.79
C ALA A 77 8.38 5.43 26.23
N TYR A 78 8.45 5.76 24.94
CA TYR A 78 9.70 6.06 24.25
C TYR A 78 9.85 7.55 23.91
N PRO A 79 11.08 8.04 23.70
CA PRO A 79 11.33 9.46 23.39
C PRO A 79 10.61 9.93 22.12
N THR A 80 9.98 11.09 22.21
CA THR A 80 9.33 11.74 21.06
C THR A 80 10.35 12.57 20.28
N GLY A 81 10.20 12.62 18.96
CA GLY A 81 11.10 13.34 18.05
C GLY A 81 12.17 12.45 17.40
N ASP A 82 12.39 11.25 17.93
CA ASP A 82 13.29 10.27 17.32
C ASP A 82 12.85 9.98 15.88
N SER A 83 13.83 10.01 14.97
CA SER A 83 13.59 9.88 13.53
C SER A 83 14.63 8.98 12.88
N VAL A 84 14.20 8.26 11.84
CA VAL A 84 15.06 7.39 11.03
C VAL A 84 14.74 7.58 9.54
N VAL A 85 15.76 7.52 8.69
CA VAL A 85 15.58 7.47 7.23
C VAL A 85 15.41 6.01 6.81
N LEU A 86 14.25 5.68 6.23
CA LEU A 86 13.91 4.32 5.78
C LEU A 86 14.34 4.04 4.33
N GLY A 87 14.55 5.11 3.55
CA GLY A 87 14.98 5.03 2.16
C GLY A 87 15.11 6.40 1.52
N THR A 88 15.53 6.40 0.26
CA THR A 88 15.69 7.61 -0.56
C THR A 88 15.10 7.35 -1.94
N SER A 89 14.45 8.36 -2.53
CA SER A 89 13.98 8.34 -3.92
C SER A 89 14.69 9.42 -4.72
N ASN A 90 15.11 9.09 -5.94
CA ASN A 90 15.83 10.00 -6.85
C ASN A 90 14.96 10.35 -8.06
N GLY A 91 14.77 11.64 -8.33
CA GLY A 91 14.06 12.14 -9.51
C GLY A 91 12.54 11.98 -9.51
N SER A 92 11.94 11.34 -8.49
CA SER A 92 10.49 11.23 -8.31
C SER A 92 10.13 11.42 -6.84
N GLU A 93 9.17 12.30 -6.57
CA GLU A 93 8.57 12.44 -5.24
C GLU A 93 7.89 11.11 -4.86
N PRO A 94 8.18 10.55 -3.68
CA PRO A 94 7.67 9.25 -3.29
C PRO A 94 6.25 9.36 -2.73
N LYS A 95 5.33 8.49 -3.17
CA LYS A 95 4.08 8.20 -2.44
C LYS A 95 4.42 7.37 -1.21
N VAL A 96 3.85 7.71 -0.05
CA VAL A 96 4.13 7.04 1.24
C VAL A 96 2.86 6.52 1.90
N SER A 97 2.97 5.43 2.64
CA SER A 97 1.87 4.81 3.39
C SER A 97 2.41 4.16 4.66
N LEU A 98 1.69 4.31 5.76
CA LEU A 98 2.08 3.78 7.06
C LEU A 98 0.88 3.11 7.73
N ALA A 99 1.10 1.89 8.22
CA ALA A 99 0.16 1.18 9.08
C ALA A 99 0.90 0.62 10.29
N GLY A 100 0.22 0.51 11.43
CA GLY A 100 0.83 0.06 12.68
C GLY A 100 -0.14 -0.72 13.55
N ASN A 101 0.40 -1.60 14.39
CA ASN A 101 -0.34 -2.35 15.39
C ASN A 101 0.57 -2.70 16.59
N ALA A 102 0.20 -3.70 17.41
CA ALA A 102 1.02 -4.11 18.54
C ALA A 102 2.35 -4.79 18.15
N LEU A 103 2.43 -5.40 16.96
CA LEU A 103 3.59 -6.17 16.49
C LEU A 103 4.64 -5.28 15.81
N GLY A 104 4.24 -4.14 15.24
CA GLY A 104 5.17 -3.16 14.72
C GLY A 104 4.54 -2.20 13.72
N LEU A 105 5.40 -1.57 12.91
CA LEU A 105 5.01 -0.65 11.84
C LEU A 105 5.33 -1.26 10.48
N ALA A 106 4.40 -1.14 9.54
CA ALA A 106 4.59 -1.40 8.13
C ALA A 106 4.62 -0.07 7.37
N ALA A 107 5.78 0.30 6.84
CA ALA A 107 5.98 1.51 6.05
C ALA A 107 6.21 1.13 4.58
N ALA A 108 5.36 1.65 3.70
CA ALA A 108 5.49 1.51 2.26
C ALA A 108 5.78 2.87 1.62
N PHE A 109 6.66 2.88 0.63
CA PHE A 109 6.98 4.08 -0.12
C PHE A 109 7.48 3.73 -1.53
N THR A 110 7.07 4.49 -2.53
CA THR A 110 7.65 4.35 -3.87
C THR A 110 9.06 4.92 -3.87
N MET A 111 9.99 4.28 -4.56
CA MET A 111 11.37 4.75 -4.65
C MET A 111 11.96 4.47 -6.02
N LYS A 112 12.78 5.42 -6.49
CA LYS A 112 13.56 5.29 -7.72
C LYS A 112 15.05 5.34 -7.38
N GLY A 113 15.79 4.32 -7.82
CA GLY A 113 17.17 4.09 -7.40
C GLY A 113 18.16 5.11 -7.96
N THR A 114 17.96 5.60 -9.18
CA THR A 114 18.87 6.56 -9.83
C THR A 114 18.09 7.65 -10.58
N PHE A 115 18.77 8.72 -11.00
CA PHE A 115 18.18 9.79 -11.80
C PHE A 115 17.86 9.38 -13.25
N SER A 116 18.30 8.18 -13.69
CA SER A 116 18.08 7.72 -15.07
C SER A 116 16.59 7.58 -15.38
N GLY A 117 16.16 8.02 -16.57
CA GLY A 117 14.79 7.80 -17.07
C GLY A 117 14.41 6.30 -17.13
N SER A 118 15.40 5.43 -17.32
CA SER A 118 15.21 3.97 -17.38
C SER A 118 15.29 3.28 -16.02
N SER A 119 15.52 4.01 -14.92
CA SER A 119 15.49 3.41 -13.58
C SER A 119 14.04 3.14 -13.19
N PRO A 120 13.66 1.87 -12.91
CA PRO A 120 12.29 1.55 -12.54
C PRO A 120 11.94 2.12 -11.17
N ILE A 121 10.66 2.46 -10.99
CA ILE A 121 10.10 2.77 -9.68
C ILE A 121 9.72 1.45 -9.02
N ALA A 122 10.20 1.22 -7.80
CA ALA A 122 9.86 0.08 -6.97
C ALA A 122 9.10 0.56 -5.73
N LEU A 123 8.42 -0.37 -5.05
CA LEU A 123 7.89 -0.10 -3.72
C LEU A 123 8.89 -0.61 -2.67
N GLY A 124 9.42 0.30 -1.87
CA GLY A 124 10.09 -0.04 -0.63
C GLY A 124 9.04 -0.40 0.42
N LEU A 125 9.16 -1.58 1.03
CA LEU A 125 8.33 -2.01 2.15
C LEU A 125 9.22 -2.36 3.33
N ARG A 126 8.97 -1.75 4.49
CA ARG A 126 9.76 -1.91 5.71
C ARG A 126 8.86 -2.34 6.85
N HIS A 127 9.24 -3.43 7.53
CA HIS A 127 8.79 -3.70 8.89
C HIS A 127 9.74 -2.97 9.83
N VAL A 128 9.22 -2.04 10.62
CA VAL A 128 10.00 -1.25 11.58
C VAL A 128 9.59 -1.58 13.00
N ASP A 129 10.59 -1.81 13.86
CA ASP A 129 10.39 -1.94 15.30
C ASP A 129 10.11 -0.55 15.90
N PRO A 130 8.93 -0.33 16.51
CA PRO A 130 8.53 0.97 17.05
C PRO A 130 9.38 1.42 18.25
N THR A 131 10.12 0.52 18.89
CA THR A 131 10.94 0.78 20.09
C THR A 131 12.22 1.54 19.76
N ASN A 132 12.92 1.09 18.73
CA ASN A 132 14.25 1.60 18.35
C ASN A 132 14.27 2.23 16.94
N LEU A 133 13.13 2.23 16.24
CA LEU A 133 12.98 2.69 14.86
C LEU A 133 13.90 1.96 13.87
N THR A 134 14.30 0.73 14.18
CA THR A 134 15.14 -0.07 13.27
C THR A 134 14.28 -0.85 12.28
N THR A 135 14.76 -0.98 11.05
CA THR A 135 14.12 -1.87 10.08
C THR A 135 14.44 -3.32 10.46
N VAL A 136 13.41 -4.06 10.89
CA VAL A 136 13.48 -5.50 11.18
C VAL A 136 13.63 -6.29 9.89
N ARG A 137 12.87 -5.91 8.85
CA ARG A 137 12.97 -6.52 7.52
C ARG A 137 12.54 -5.59 6.40
N SER A 138 13.06 -5.88 5.22
CA SER A 138 12.67 -5.26 3.96
C SER A 138 11.99 -6.28 3.06
N ALA A 139 10.92 -5.87 2.36
CA ALA A 139 10.12 -6.75 1.50
C ALA A 139 9.68 -6.02 0.23
N ASP A 140 10.65 -5.45 -0.49
CA ASP A 140 10.41 -4.61 -1.66
C ASP A 140 9.57 -5.32 -2.75
N ILE A 141 8.67 -4.58 -3.39
CA ILE A 141 7.90 -5.04 -4.54
C ILE A 141 8.44 -4.37 -5.79
N ARG A 142 8.72 -5.18 -6.82
CA ARG A 142 9.29 -4.72 -8.10
C ARG A 142 8.49 -5.35 -9.24
N GLY A 143 8.15 -4.54 -10.25
CA GLY A 143 7.65 -5.07 -11.52
C GLY A 143 8.75 -5.81 -12.28
N ASP A 144 8.36 -6.62 -13.25
CA ASP A 144 9.29 -7.43 -14.04
C ASP A 144 10.07 -6.56 -15.04
N TYR A 145 11.36 -6.86 -15.21
CA TYR A 145 12.20 -6.18 -16.19
C TYR A 145 11.74 -6.48 -17.64
N PRO A 146 11.86 -5.53 -18.60
CA PRO A 146 12.45 -4.19 -18.48
C PRO A 146 11.46 -3.07 -18.15
N TYR A 147 10.16 -3.30 -18.27
CA TYR A 147 9.15 -2.23 -18.26
C TYR A 147 8.35 -2.14 -16.96
N GLY A 148 8.49 -3.11 -16.06
CA GLY A 148 7.73 -3.19 -14.82
C GLY A 148 8.06 -2.05 -13.85
N GLN A 149 7.04 -1.35 -13.40
CA GLN A 149 7.16 -0.30 -12.39
C GLN A 149 6.02 -0.39 -11.40
N ILE A 150 6.30 -0.07 -10.13
CA ILE A 150 5.29 0.07 -9.09
C ILE A 150 5.12 1.56 -8.80
N THR A 151 3.95 2.10 -9.11
CA THR A 151 3.66 3.55 -9.07
C THR A 151 2.94 3.99 -7.81
N SER A 152 2.44 3.04 -7.01
CA SER A 152 1.91 3.29 -5.68
C SER A 152 1.87 1.98 -4.86
N GLY A 153 1.63 2.08 -3.55
CA GLY A 153 1.41 0.91 -2.71
C GLY A 153 0.98 1.32 -1.31
N GLY A 154 -0.32 1.27 -1.04
CA GLY A 154 -0.89 1.56 0.27
C GLY A 154 -0.95 0.30 1.12
N VAL A 155 -0.58 0.43 2.40
CA VAL A 155 -0.57 -0.69 3.36
C VAL A 155 -1.84 -0.73 4.20
N SER A 156 -2.36 -1.94 4.44
CA SER A 156 -3.43 -2.18 5.41
C SER A 156 -3.19 -3.48 6.16
N ILE A 157 -3.25 -3.39 7.49
CA ILE A 157 -3.18 -4.56 8.38
C ILE A 157 -4.60 -5.11 8.48
N GLN A 158 -4.77 -6.41 8.21
CA GLN A 158 -6.08 -7.05 8.22
C GLN A 158 -6.56 -7.32 9.65
N ALA A 159 -7.82 -7.73 9.80
CA ALA A 159 -8.46 -7.92 11.10
C ALA A 159 -7.81 -8.99 11.98
N ASP A 160 -7.05 -9.93 11.39
CA ASP A 160 -6.26 -10.92 12.12
C ASP A 160 -5.03 -10.31 12.84
N GLY A 161 -4.67 -9.07 12.51
CA GLY A 161 -3.56 -8.35 13.10
C GLY A 161 -2.17 -8.80 12.61
N THR A 162 -2.07 -9.78 11.73
CA THR A 162 -0.76 -10.29 11.25
C THR A 162 -0.63 -10.23 9.73
N THR A 163 -1.74 -10.32 9.00
CA THR A 163 -1.74 -10.22 7.54
C THR A 163 -1.61 -8.77 7.12
N LEU A 164 -0.65 -8.49 6.25
CA LEU A 164 -0.49 -7.20 5.59
C LEU A 164 -0.92 -7.31 4.13
N LYS A 165 -1.86 -6.45 3.72
CA LYS A 165 -2.16 -6.22 2.31
C LYS A 165 -1.51 -4.92 1.82
N VAL A 166 -0.89 -5.01 0.66
CA VAL A 166 -0.38 -3.87 -0.09
C VAL A 166 -1.17 -3.78 -1.39
N SER A 167 -1.84 -2.66 -1.62
CA SER A 167 -2.61 -2.43 -2.84
C SER A 167 -2.16 -1.15 -3.52
N GLY A 168 -2.06 -1.17 -4.85
CA GLY A 168 -1.60 -0.02 -5.61
C GLY A 168 -1.66 -0.22 -7.10
N SER A 169 -1.01 0.69 -7.82
CA SER A 169 -0.87 0.65 -9.28
C SER A 169 0.53 0.25 -9.71
N LYS A 170 0.57 -0.33 -10.91
CA LYS A 170 1.78 -0.74 -11.60
C LYS A 170 1.65 -0.50 -13.10
N SER A 171 2.79 -0.51 -13.78
CA SER A 171 2.85 -0.67 -15.23
C SER A 171 3.71 -1.89 -15.57
N GLY A 172 3.52 -2.44 -16.78
CA GLY A 172 4.14 -3.70 -17.18
C GLY A 172 3.58 -4.90 -16.41
N THR A 173 4.41 -5.91 -16.20
CA THR A 173 4.01 -7.13 -15.50
C THR A 173 4.58 -7.20 -14.09
N LEU A 174 3.90 -7.96 -13.23
CA LEU A 174 4.36 -8.33 -11.90
C LEU A 174 4.23 -9.84 -11.78
N GLN A 175 5.35 -10.56 -11.68
CA GLN A 175 5.36 -12.04 -11.69
C GLN A 175 4.67 -12.62 -12.94
N GLY A 176 4.90 -12.00 -14.10
CA GLY A 176 4.27 -12.37 -15.37
C GLY A 176 2.82 -11.92 -15.54
N MET A 177 2.22 -11.31 -14.52
CA MET A 177 0.81 -10.90 -14.55
C MET A 177 0.63 -9.45 -15.02
N GLY A 178 -0.25 -9.27 -16.01
CA GLY A 178 -0.64 -7.97 -16.59
C GLY A 178 -1.55 -7.15 -15.65
N GLY A 179 -2.28 -6.17 -16.18
CA GLY A 179 -3.16 -5.30 -15.38
C GLY A 179 -2.49 -4.02 -14.85
N THR A 180 -3.31 -3.05 -14.47
CA THR A 180 -2.89 -1.72 -14.00
C THR A 180 -2.74 -1.67 -12.49
N TYR A 181 -3.48 -2.52 -11.79
CA TYR A 181 -3.51 -2.54 -10.34
C TYR A 181 -3.02 -3.88 -9.82
N TYR A 182 -2.65 -3.90 -8.54
CA TYR A 182 -2.23 -5.12 -7.89
C TYR A 182 -2.59 -5.12 -6.41
N THR A 183 -2.68 -6.32 -5.85
CA THR A 183 -2.67 -6.57 -4.41
C THR A 183 -1.61 -7.60 -4.10
N ALA A 184 -0.74 -7.29 -3.14
CA ALA A 184 0.21 -8.23 -2.55
C ALA A 184 -0.24 -8.55 -1.12
N THR A 185 -0.41 -9.83 -0.81
CA THR A 185 -0.84 -10.28 0.52
C THR A 185 0.32 -11.01 1.20
N PHE A 186 0.79 -10.46 2.32
CA PHE A 186 1.81 -11.07 3.16
C PHE A 186 1.14 -11.67 4.39
N LEU A 187 1.11 -12.99 4.48
CA LEU A 187 0.67 -13.68 5.69
C LEU A 187 1.73 -13.51 6.79
N ASP A 188 1.28 -13.25 8.01
CA ASP A 188 2.14 -13.12 9.19
C ASP A 188 3.30 -12.13 8.99
N PHE A 189 3.01 -10.95 8.43
CA PHE A 189 4.03 -10.00 7.98
C PHE A 189 5.03 -9.59 9.07
N PHE A 190 4.61 -9.54 10.34
CA PHE A 190 5.48 -9.08 11.42
C PHE A 190 6.36 -10.20 11.99
N THR A 191 6.03 -11.47 11.71
CA THR A 191 6.65 -12.64 12.35
C THR A 191 7.22 -13.66 11.35
N SER A 192 6.92 -13.49 10.06
CA SER A 192 7.31 -14.41 8.98
C SER A 192 8.00 -13.68 7.83
N THR A 193 8.84 -14.42 7.11
CA THR A 193 9.50 -14.00 5.87
C THR A 193 8.90 -14.63 4.62
N THR A 194 7.73 -15.28 4.76
CA THR A 194 7.01 -15.89 3.65
C THR A 194 6.73 -14.86 2.56
N ALA A 195 7.00 -15.24 1.30
CA ALA A 195 6.77 -14.38 0.15
C ALA A 195 5.27 -14.05 0.00
N PRO A 196 4.92 -12.86 -0.50
CA PRO A 196 3.53 -12.49 -0.70
C PRO A 196 2.90 -13.26 -1.86
N THR A 197 1.59 -13.43 -1.80
CA THR A 197 0.79 -13.81 -2.97
C THR A 197 0.31 -12.56 -3.69
N TYR A 198 0.37 -12.56 -5.02
CA TYR A 198 0.00 -11.43 -5.86
C TYR A 198 -1.31 -11.69 -6.61
N GLN A 199 -2.11 -10.64 -6.76
CA GLN A 199 -3.25 -10.56 -7.66
C GLN A 199 -3.14 -9.26 -8.47
N THR A 200 -3.60 -9.27 -9.71
CA THR A 200 -3.51 -8.12 -10.63
C THR A 200 -4.79 -7.99 -11.44
N PHE A 201 -5.18 -6.75 -11.77
CA PHE A 201 -6.42 -6.41 -12.47
C PHE A 201 -6.23 -5.16 -13.34
#